data_AF-A0A9E1Q632-F1
#
_entry.id   AF-A0A9E1Q632-F1
#
_cell.length_a   1.000
_cell.length_b   1.000
_cell.length_c   1.000
_cell.angle_alpha   90.00
_cell.angle_beta   90.00
_cell.angle_gamma   90.00
#
_symmetry.space_group_name_H-M   'P 1'
#
loop_
_entity.id
_entity.type
_entity.pdbx_description
1 polymer ?
#
loop_
_entity_poly.entity_id
_entity_poly.type
_entity_poly.pdbx_seq_one_letter_code
_entity_poly.pdbx_strand_id
1 'polypeptide(L)' 'MTSEKHNKSLMRCLGEFVGHIVHAVKSSRATSEVNRTIEEKVDGKVTLRRTTIDEIEIRAEEATRD' A
#
# COMPACT_ATOMS: atom_id res chain seq x y z
N MET A 1 39.35 4.86 23.83
CA MET A 1 37.97 4.32 23.94
C MET A 1 37.42 4.22 22.53
N THR A 2 37.81 3.18 21.79
CA THR A 2 37.47 3.00 20.38
C THR A 2 36.11 2.34 20.29
N SER A 3 35.15 3.06 19.71
CA SER A 3 33.78 2.63 19.44
C SER A 3 33.77 1.32 18.65
N GLU A 4 33.37 0.23 19.30
CA GLU A 4 33.04 -1.02 18.62
C GLU A 4 31.77 -0.80 17.79
N LYS A 5 31.93 -0.46 16.52
CA LYS A 5 30.85 -0.57 15.54
C LYS A 5 30.58 -2.06 15.40
N HIS A 6 29.58 -2.53 16.14
CA HIS A 6 29.08 -3.89 16.11
C HIS A 6 28.63 -4.22 14.69
N ASN A 7 29.55 -4.73 13.87
CA ASN A 7 29.27 -5.16 12.51
C ASN A 7 28.22 -6.26 12.62
N LYS A 8 26.98 -5.94 12.26
CA LYS A 8 25.91 -6.93 12.21
C LYS A 8 26.43 -8.06 11.31
N SER A 9 26.40 -9.29 11.84
CA SER A 9 26.71 -10.47 11.04
C SER A 9 25.90 -10.42 9.75
N LEU A 10 26.52 -10.79 8.62
CA LEU A 10 25.84 -10.82 7.32
C LEU A 10 24.53 -11.61 7.38
N MET A 11 24.48 -12.66 8.20
CA MET A 11 23.27 -13.46 8.44
C MET A 11 22.18 -12.67 9.16
N ARG A 12 22.54 -11.76 10.06
CA ARG A 12 21.60 -10.85 10.71
C ARG A 12 21.07 -9.83 9.71
N CYS A 13 21.92 -9.26 8.85
CA CYS A 13 21.48 -8.34 7.80
C CYS A 13 20.53 -9.01 6.81
N LEU A 14 20.79 -10.27 6.43
CA LEU A 14 19.92 -11.04 5.55
C LEU A 14 18.57 -11.35 6.21
N GLY A 15 18.58 -11.75 7.49
CA GLY A 15 17.35 -11.97 8.24
C GLY A 15 16.50 -10.70 8.38
N GLU A 16 17.13 -9.56 8.69
CA GLU A 16 16.45 -8.26 8.75
C GLU A 16 15.87 -7.87 7.38
N PHE A 17 16.62 -8.06 6.29
CA PHE A 17 16.17 -7.78 4.93
C PHE A 17 14.94 -8.61 4.53
N VAL A 18 14.98 -9.93 4.73
CA VAL A 18 13.84 -10.82 4.43
C VAL A 18 12.65 -10.49 5.34
N GLY A 19 12.90 -10.20 6.61
CA GLY A 19 11.87 -9.77 7.56
C GLY A 19 11.14 -8.50 7.11
N HIS A 20 11.87 -7.51 6.58
CA HIS A 20 11.27 -6.29 6.03
C HIS A 20 10.44 -6.55 4.77
N ILE A 21 10.87 -7.46 3.89
CA ILE A 21 10.09 -7.85 2.70
C ILE A 21 8.78 -8.51 3.12
N VAL A 22 8.83 -9.50 4.01
CA VAL A 22 7.63 -10.21 4.50
C VAL A 22 6.70 -9.24 5.22
N HIS A 23 7.24 -8.34 6.04
CA HIS A 23 6.46 -7.31 6.70
C HIS A 23 5.77 -6.40 5.70
N ALA A 24 6.47 -5.90 4.68
CA ALA A 24 5.91 -5.01 3.66
C ALA A 24 4.79 -5.68 2.84
N VAL A 25 4.95 -6.96 2.49
CA VAL A 25 3.91 -7.74 1.80
C VAL A 25 2.68 -7.92 2.70
N LYS A 26 2.89 -8.20 3.99
CA LYS A 26 1.80 -8.37 4.95
C LYS A 26 1.13 -7.05 5.32
N SER A 27 1.87 -5.95 5.32
CA SER A 27 1.42 -4.61 5.66
C SER A 27 0.95 -3.81 4.44
N SER A 28 0.71 -4.45 3.29
CA SER A 28 0.15 -3.75 2.14
C SER A 28 -1.15 -3.12 2.59
N ARG A 29 -1.20 -1.78 2.63
CA ARG A 29 -2.44 -1.04 2.84
C ARG A 29 -3.35 -1.46 1.72
N ALA A 30 -4.34 -2.28 2.04
CA ALA A 30 -5.33 -2.73 1.09
C ALA A 30 -6.27 -1.55 0.87
N THR A 31 -5.95 -0.73 -0.12
CA THR A 31 -6.91 0.23 -0.66
C THR A 31 -7.90 -0.58 -1.49
N SER A 32 -9.16 -0.59 -1.08
CA SER A 32 -10.23 -1.26 -1.82
C SER A 32 -11.06 -0.20 -2.52
N GLU A 33 -11.11 -0.25 -3.85
CA GLU A 33 -12.07 0.51 -4.64
C GLU A 33 -13.47 -0.03 -4.31
N VAL A 34 -14.31 0.79 -3.68
CA VAL A 34 -15.66 0.38 -3.26
C VAL A 34 -16.70 0.74 -4.29
N ASN A 35 -16.46 1.79 -5.08
CA ASN A 35 -17.38 2.22 -6.11
C ASN A 35 -16.66 2.96 -7.24
N ARG A 36 -17.15 2.73 -8.45
CA ARG A 36 -16.73 3.43 -9.66
C ARG A 36 -17.93 3.95 -10.41
N THR A 37 -17.98 5.25 -10.63
CA THR A 37 -19.04 5.86 -11.44
C THR A 37 -18.41 6.62 -12.60
N ILE A 38 -18.92 6.36 -13.80
CA ILE A 38 -18.49 7.04 -15.03
C ILE A 38 -19.69 7.78 -15.58
N GLU A 39 -19.58 9.10 -15.67
CA GLU A 39 -20.55 9.97 -16.33
C GLU A 39 -19.95 10.43 -17.65
N GLU A 40 -20.65 10.17 -18.75
CA GLU A 40 -20.26 10.63 -20.08
C GLU A 40 -21.34 11.54 -20.66
N LYS A 41 -20.91 12.68 -21.19
CA LYS A 41 -21.78 13.64 -21.86
C LYS A 41 -21.14 14.09 -23.16
N VAL A 42 -21.90 13.98 -24.25
CA VAL A 42 -21.50 14.53 -25.54
C VAL A 42 -22.08 15.94 -25.67
N ASP A 43 -21.21 16.93 -25.92
CA ASP A 43 -21.59 18.32 -26.17
C ASP A 43 -21.04 18.76 -27.55
N GLY A 44 -21.93 18.73 -28.55
CA GLY A 44 -21.59 19.01 -29.94
C GLY A 44 -20.57 18.02 -30.51
N LYS A 45 -19.32 18.44 -30.62
CA LYS A 45 -18.19 17.64 -31.14
C LYS A 45 -17.25 17.10 -30.05
N VAL A 46 -17.52 17.38 -28.79
CA VAL A 46 -16.64 17.02 -27.67
C VAL A 46 -17.34 16.04 -26.76
N THR A 47 -16.62 15.01 -26.33
CA THR A 47 -17.07 14.09 -25.28
C THR A 47 -16.43 14.50 -23.96
N LEU A 48 -17.25 14.86 -22.97
CA LEU A 48 -16.84 15.04 -21.59
C LEU A 48 -17.05 13.73 -20.83
N ARG A 49 -16.01 13.25 -20.16
CA ARG A 49 -16.09 12.08 -19.30
C ARG A 49 -15.59 12.42 -17.90
N ARG A 50 -16.44 12.22 -16.90
CA ARG A 50 -16.09 12.30 -15.48
C ARG A 50 -16.04 10.88 -14.92
N THR A 51 -14.94 10.56 -14.24
CA THR A 51 -14.79 9.31 -13.50
C THR A 51 -14.66 9.65 -12.03
N THR A 52 -15.56 9.10 -11.21
CA THR A 52 -15.48 9.15 -9.75
C THR A 52 -15.09 7.76 -9.26
N ILE A 53 -14.07 7.71 -8.41
CA ILE A 53 -13.57 6.49 -7.77
C ILE A 53 -13.63 6.73 -6.27
N ASP A 54 -14.39 5.89 -5.58
CA ASP A 54 -14.48 5.91 -4.12
C ASP A 54 -13.63 4.76 -3.58
N GLU A 55 -12.70 5.08 -2.66
CA GLU A 55 -11.75 4.14 -2.07
C GLU A 55 -11.85 4.15 -0.54
N ILE A 56 -11.70 2.97 0.08
CA ILE A 56 -11.52 2.85 1.53
C ILE A 56 -10.14 2.28 1.85
N GLU A 57 -9.47 2.86 2.84
CA GLU A 57 -8.22 2.35 3.39
C GLU A 57 -8.52 1.49 4.63
N ILE A 58 -8.26 0.19 4.54
CA ILE A 58 -8.41 -0.71 5.68
C ILE A 58 -7.09 -0.76 6.45
N ARG A 59 -7.09 -0.32 7.70
CA ARG A 59 -5.93 -0.46 8.59
C ARG A 59 -5.88 -1.89 9.13
N ALA A 60 -4.71 -2.53 9.00
CA ALA A 60 -4.52 -3.93 9.40
C ALA A 60 -4.87 -4.23 10.88
N GLU A 61 -4.92 -3.21 11.74
CA GLU A 61 -5.30 -3.32 13.15
C GLU A 61 -6.80 -3.64 13.36
N GLU A 62 -7.65 -3.36 12.37
CA GLU A 62 -9.11 -3.57 12.45
C GLU A 62 -9.57 -4.88 11.79
N ALA A 63 -8.73 -5.51 10.95
CA ALA A 63 -9.05 -6.74 10.21
C ALA A 63 -9.09 -8.03 11.07
N THR A 64 -8.85 -7.93 12.39
CA THR A 64 -8.84 -9.10 13.30
C THR A 64 -10.12 -9.19 14.16
N ARG A 65 -11.14 -8.35 13.87
CA ARG A 65 -12.44 -8.37 14.55
C ARG A 65 -13.56 -8.74 13.58
N ASP A 66 -13.49 -9.92 12.99
CA ASP A 66 -14.63 -10.58 12.34
C ASP A 66 -14.54 -12.09 12.55
#